data_AF-A0A7Z8CZE7-F1
#
_entry.id   AF-A0A7Z8CZE7-F1
#
_cell.length_a   1.000
_cell.length_b   1.000
_cell.length_c   1.000
_cell.angle_alpha   90.00
_cell.angle_beta   90.00
_cell.angle_gamma   90.00
#
_symmetry.space_group_name_H-M   'P 1'
#
loop_
_entity.id
_entity.type
_entity.pdbx_description
1 polymer ?
#
loop_
_entity_poly.entity_id
_entity_poly.type
_entity_poly.pdbx_seq_one_letter_code
_entity_poly.pdbx_strand_id
1 'polypeptide(L)'
;MKKIRLRKGFTKLALIAMLATTASAVLAQQGAQAEGVATEEVVKVEGATVVTNFAELKAALKDASVTAIEVADNIEFTGAITGVPMRDVHMYSNPGVTINLNKYYISAAISSKNSATFTLTGADVSVTKRSLGTFFKGCLGWDFVSKDNVFNGETFVQLDKGTLTFEGENTFDTEDEIGWVNNVVFAENSKVTGVASNSVHDRAAFKFKVADGQAIVKNGAVVDLEVKNKLHPVFGGYINKIMVEDNASVKIVAEGPVATMTKSLKGEVAEINAGSKAVVDFQSTSATKQTLTLPKGGSQVNLSRGATFNVVGAAKTGVISSAADTAFNIDRSKSVVIENTNLAAPLFTKTSLKTTVAIEKPSRVRVYDRQGAVQTTWNIKGSSIVVNKGATASVDSNNADFVANLKMQDYSKFELLSATN
;
A
#
# COMPACT_ATOMS: atom_id res chain seq x y z
N MET A 1 -61.84 32.04 -11.08
CA MET A 1 -62.01 32.87 -12.30
C MET A 1 -60.65 33.42 -12.71
N LYS A 2 -60.27 33.20 -13.97
CA LYS A 2 -59.04 33.68 -14.63
C LYS A 2 -58.92 35.21 -14.54
N LYS A 3 -57.69 35.72 -14.44
CA LYS A 3 -57.20 36.82 -15.30
C LYS A 3 -55.67 36.84 -15.38
N ILE A 4 -55.19 36.37 -16.52
CA ILE A 4 -53.85 36.59 -17.05
C ILE A 4 -53.76 38.05 -17.54
N ARG A 5 -52.66 38.73 -17.24
CA ARG A 5 -52.15 39.84 -18.06
C ARG A 5 -50.62 39.75 -18.14
N LEU A 6 -50.13 39.32 -19.30
CA LEU A 6 -48.79 39.64 -19.80
C LEU A 6 -48.89 40.90 -20.66
N ARG A 7 -47.99 41.88 -20.46
CA ARG A 7 -47.43 42.67 -21.56
C ARG A 7 -45.97 43.03 -21.29
N LYS A 8 -45.25 43.05 -22.41
CA LYS A 8 -43.80 42.97 -22.63
C LYS A 8 -43.09 44.31 -22.41
N GLY A 9 -41.81 44.23 -22.09
CA GLY A 9 -40.82 45.30 -22.29
C GLY A 9 -39.40 44.73 -22.23
N PHE A 10 -38.82 44.39 -23.39
CA PHE A 10 -37.38 44.15 -23.59
C PHE A 10 -36.65 45.50 -23.48
N THR A 11 -35.46 45.66 -22.88
CA THR A 11 -34.17 45.27 -23.48
C THR A 11 -32.97 45.51 -22.51
N LYS A 12 -32.05 44.53 -22.55
CA LYS A 12 -30.56 44.60 -22.54
C LYS A 12 -29.73 44.97 -21.29
N LEU A 13 -28.97 43.94 -20.90
CA LEU A 13 -27.57 43.88 -20.42
C LEU A 13 -27.19 44.54 -19.08
N ALA A 14 -27.09 43.69 -18.06
CA ALA A 14 -25.84 43.57 -17.29
C ALA A 14 -25.67 42.10 -16.86
N LEU A 15 -24.56 41.54 -17.30
CA LEU A 15 -24.09 40.18 -17.09
C LEU A 15 -23.63 40.02 -15.63
N ILE A 16 -24.30 39.18 -14.84
CA ILE A 16 -23.69 38.55 -13.65
C ILE A 16 -24.07 37.08 -13.69
N ALA A 17 -23.23 36.30 -14.38
CA ALA A 17 -23.12 34.88 -14.17
C ALA A 17 -22.34 34.69 -12.86
N MET A 18 -23.01 34.31 -11.76
CA MET A 18 -22.33 33.65 -10.64
C MET A 18 -22.45 32.15 -10.84
N LEU A 19 -21.36 31.60 -11.35
CA LEU A 19 -21.06 30.19 -11.48
C LEU A 19 -21.27 29.48 -10.14
N ALA A 20 -22.29 28.61 -10.09
CA ALA A 20 -22.27 27.41 -9.28
C ALA A 20 -21.61 26.30 -10.11
N THR A 21 -20.29 26.20 -10.04
CA THR A 21 -19.42 25.16 -10.61
C THR A 21 -18.11 25.25 -9.83
N THR A 22 -17.40 24.24 -9.33
CA THR A 22 -17.34 22.80 -9.56
C THR A 22 -16.26 22.33 -8.57
N ALA A 23 -16.60 21.50 -7.57
CA ALA A 23 -15.60 20.83 -6.72
C ALA A 23 -16.05 19.40 -6.44
N SER A 24 -16.47 18.70 -7.50
CA SER A 24 -16.75 17.26 -7.52
C SER A 24 -16.56 16.75 -8.95
N ALA A 25 -15.42 17.09 -9.57
CA ALA A 25 -15.06 16.65 -10.91
C ALA A 25 -13.56 16.89 -11.19
N VAL A 26 -12.68 16.43 -10.30
CA VAL A 26 -11.26 16.18 -10.63
C VAL A 26 -10.81 14.92 -9.89
N LEU A 27 -11.45 13.80 -10.22
CA LEU A 27 -10.94 12.43 -10.03
C LEU A 27 -11.69 11.39 -10.90
N ALA A 28 -12.53 11.83 -11.84
CA ALA A 28 -13.28 10.97 -12.75
C ALA A 28 -13.15 11.47 -14.20
N GLN A 29 -11.95 11.43 -14.76
CA GLN A 29 -11.77 11.43 -16.21
C GLN A 29 -10.37 10.91 -16.61
N GLN A 30 -10.17 9.61 -16.41
CA GLN A 30 -9.33 8.76 -17.26
C GLN A 30 -9.94 7.35 -17.19
N GLY A 31 -11.05 7.21 -17.91
CA GLY A 31 -11.84 5.99 -18.01
C GLY A 31 -12.74 6.12 -19.22
N ALA A 32 -12.15 5.97 -20.41
CA ALA A 32 -12.82 5.62 -21.66
C ALA A 32 -11.77 5.46 -22.78
N GLN A 33 -10.96 4.42 -22.70
CA GLN A 33 -10.53 3.68 -23.88
C GLN A 33 -10.69 2.20 -23.54
N ALA A 34 -11.89 1.68 -23.79
CA ALA A 34 -12.04 0.27 -24.08
C ALA A 34 -11.77 0.14 -25.58
N GLU A 35 -10.68 -0.54 -25.93
CA GLU A 35 -10.61 -1.55 -26.99
C GLU A 35 -9.17 -2.04 -27.11
N GLY A 36 -8.98 -3.33 -26.83
CA GLY A 36 -7.72 -4.05 -26.97
C GLY A 36 -6.92 -4.14 -25.68
N VAL A 37 -7.40 -4.89 -24.68
CA VAL A 37 -6.44 -5.64 -23.86
C VAL A 37 -5.77 -6.57 -24.86
N ALA A 38 -4.56 -6.21 -25.30
CA ALA A 38 -3.66 -7.22 -25.83
C ALA A 38 -3.60 -8.27 -24.72
N THR A 39 -4.26 -9.40 -24.92
CA THR A 39 -4.00 -10.59 -24.10
C THR A 39 -2.51 -10.81 -24.27
N GLU A 40 -1.71 -10.39 -23.29
CA GLU A 40 -0.31 -10.77 -23.26
C GLU A 40 -0.31 -12.28 -23.41
N GLU A 41 0.35 -12.76 -24.46
CA GLU A 41 0.51 -14.18 -24.68
C GLU A 41 1.20 -14.73 -23.44
N VAL A 42 0.50 -15.57 -22.68
CA VAL A 42 1.08 -16.29 -21.55
C VAL A 42 2.32 -17.00 -22.10
N VAL A 43 3.49 -16.63 -21.57
CA VAL A 43 4.77 -17.15 -22.05
C VAL A 43 4.79 -18.66 -21.84
N LYS A 44 4.56 -19.41 -22.92
CA LYS A 44 4.60 -20.86 -22.89
C LYS A 44 6.04 -21.32 -22.68
N VAL A 45 6.23 -22.22 -21.74
CA VAL A 45 7.54 -22.85 -21.50
C VAL A 45 7.60 -24.14 -22.31
N GLU A 46 8.59 -24.25 -23.19
CA GLU A 46 8.84 -25.47 -23.97
C GLU A 46 9.06 -26.66 -23.02
N GLY A 47 8.40 -27.79 -23.30
CA GLY A 47 8.49 -28.99 -22.47
C GLY A 47 7.65 -28.97 -21.18
N ALA A 48 6.72 -28.02 -21.02
CA ALA A 48 5.81 -28.00 -19.89
C ALA A 48 4.95 -29.29 -19.81
N THR A 49 4.75 -29.80 -18.60
CA THR A 49 3.81 -30.89 -18.34
C THR A 49 2.40 -30.32 -18.39
N VAL A 50 1.63 -30.72 -19.40
CA VAL A 50 0.24 -30.27 -19.57
C VAL A 50 -0.68 -31.05 -18.64
N VAL A 51 -1.53 -30.33 -17.91
CA VAL A 51 -2.51 -30.89 -16.98
C VAL A 51 -3.91 -30.33 -17.26
N THR A 52 -4.91 -31.19 -17.17
CA THR A 52 -6.33 -30.89 -17.47
C THR A 52 -7.25 -31.16 -16.28
N ASN A 53 -6.74 -31.82 -15.23
CA ASN A 53 -7.52 -32.17 -14.06
C ASN A 53 -6.66 -32.21 -12.79
N PHE A 54 -7.32 -32.31 -11.64
CA PHE A 54 -6.67 -32.32 -10.34
C PHE A 54 -5.67 -33.46 -10.15
N ALA A 55 -5.94 -34.66 -10.68
CA ALA A 55 -5.05 -35.81 -10.49
C ALA A 55 -3.72 -35.60 -11.23
N GLU A 56 -3.78 -35.08 -12.45
CA GLU A 56 -2.61 -34.70 -13.26
C GLU A 56 -1.82 -33.57 -12.60
N LEU A 57 -2.49 -32.49 -12.17
CA LEU A 57 -1.83 -31.40 -11.45
C LEU A 57 -1.12 -31.90 -10.19
N LYS A 58 -1.79 -32.75 -9.40
CA LYS A 58 -1.22 -33.36 -8.20
C LYS A 58 -0.01 -34.23 -8.51
N ALA A 59 -0.04 -35.00 -9.59
CA ALA A 59 1.10 -35.82 -10.01
C ALA A 59 2.27 -34.94 -10.45
N ALA A 60 2.02 -33.96 -11.31
CA ALA A 60 3.04 -33.03 -11.82
C ALA A 60 3.70 -32.22 -10.69
N LEU A 61 2.92 -31.69 -9.74
CA LEU A 61 3.46 -30.98 -8.58
C LEU A 61 4.25 -31.88 -7.62
N LYS A 62 4.00 -33.19 -7.59
CA LYS A 62 4.74 -34.13 -6.74
C LYS A 62 6.00 -34.70 -7.38
N ASP A 63 6.08 -34.66 -8.70
CA ASP A 63 7.26 -35.08 -9.44
C ASP A 63 8.36 -34.04 -9.27
N ALA A 64 9.53 -34.46 -8.77
CA ALA A 64 10.67 -33.58 -8.54
C ALA A 64 11.40 -33.17 -9.84
N SER A 65 11.16 -33.87 -10.95
CA SER A 65 11.79 -33.62 -12.25
C SER A 65 11.03 -32.61 -13.10
N VAL A 66 9.72 -32.44 -12.86
CA VAL A 66 8.90 -31.44 -13.54
C VAL A 66 9.35 -30.05 -13.10
N THR A 67 9.55 -29.12 -14.02
CA THR A 67 9.91 -27.72 -13.72
C THR A 67 8.90 -26.72 -14.26
N ALA A 68 8.08 -27.12 -15.24
CA ALA A 68 7.03 -26.31 -15.83
C ALA A 68 5.72 -27.10 -15.97
N ILE A 69 4.58 -26.44 -15.66
CA ILE A 69 3.23 -27.01 -15.69
C ILE A 69 2.31 -26.05 -16.45
N GLU A 70 1.66 -26.54 -17.51
CA GLU A 70 0.59 -25.84 -18.21
C GLU A 70 -0.77 -26.35 -17.70
N VAL A 71 -1.58 -25.45 -17.14
CA VAL A 71 -2.97 -25.74 -16.78
C VAL A 71 -3.86 -25.43 -17.97
N ALA A 72 -4.26 -26.49 -18.69
CA ALA A 72 -4.94 -26.38 -19.98
C ALA A 72 -6.48 -26.39 -19.89
N ASP A 73 -7.04 -26.78 -18.75
CA ASP A 73 -8.49 -26.77 -18.48
C ASP A 73 -8.77 -26.41 -17.02
N ASN A 74 -10.01 -26.06 -16.72
CA ASN A 74 -10.46 -25.73 -15.37
C ASN A 74 -10.17 -26.86 -14.38
N ILE A 75 -9.54 -26.53 -13.25
CA ILE A 75 -9.21 -27.50 -12.21
C ILE A 75 -9.98 -27.19 -10.93
N GLU A 76 -10.76 -28.17 -10.48
CA GLU A 76 -11.37 -28.16 -9.16
C GLU A 76 -10.60 -29.09 -8.20
N PHE A 77 -10.17 -28.54 -7.05
CA PHE A 77 -9.45 -29.31 -6.05
C PHE A 77 -10.40 -30.25 -5.29
N THR A 78 -10.11 -31.55 -5.36
CA THR A 78 -10.81 -32.60 -4.60
C THR A 78 -10.07 -33.00 -3.32
N GLY A 79 -8.88 -32.45 -3.09
CA GLY A 79 -8.05 -32.68 -1.90
C GLY A 79 -6.89 -31.69 -1.80
N ALA A 80 -6.19 -31.69 -0.68
CA ALA A 80 -4.94 -30.95 -0.55
C ALA A 80 -3.81 -31.66 -1.33
N ILE A 81 -2.91 -30.87 -1.92
CA ILE A 81 -1.68 -31.37 -2.54
C ILE A 81 -0.56 -31.12 -1.54
N THR A 82 -0.15 -32.16 -0.83
CA THR A 82 0.91 -32.09 0.19
C THR A 82 2.18 -32.80 -0.26
N GLY A 83 3.32 -32.31 0.22
CA GLY A 83 4.63 -32.90 -0.06
C GLY A 83 5.16 -32.55 -1.45
N VAL A 84 4.86 -31.35 -1.96
CA VAL A 84 5.52 -30.81 -3.16
C VAL A 84 7.02 -30.67 -2.85
N PRO A 85 7.93 -31.32 -3.61
CA PRO A 85 9.36 -31.33 -3.32
C PRO A 85 9.97 -29.93 -3.52
N MET A 86 11.09 -29.67 -2.84
CA MET A 86 11.84 -28.41 -2.97
C MET A 86 12.49 -28.34 -4.37
N ARG A 87 11.88 -27.55 -5.27
CA ARG A 87 12.35 -27.33 -6.64
C ARG A 87 11.74 -26.06 -7.20
N ASP A 88 12.44 -25.43 -8.14
CA ASP A 88 11.82 -24.38 -8.91
C ASP A 88 10.69 -24.95 -9.77
N VAL A 89 9.55 -24.27 -9.75
CA VAL A 89 8.37 -24.65 -10.51
C VAL A 89 7.72 -23.42 -11.11
N HIS A 90 7.43 -23.49 -12.40
CA HIS A 90 6.58 -22.52 -13.07
C HIS A 90 5.26 -23.17 -13.45
N MET A 91 4.16 -22.67 -12.89
CA MET A 91 2.81 -23.04 -13.29
C MET A 91 2.18 -21.86 -14.01
N TYR A 92 1.60 -22.11 -15.18
CA TYR A 92 0.87 -21.09 -15.93
C TYR A 92 -0.45 -21.65 -16.43
N SER A 93 -1.44 -20.77 -16.58
CA SER A 93 -2.77 -21.14 -17.09
C SER A 93 -3.06 -20.45 -18.41
N ASN A 94 -3.81 -21.11 -19.28
CA ASN A 94 -4.33 -20.46 -20.48
C ASN A 94 -5.42 -19.41 -20.08
N PRO A 95 -5.57 -18.30 -20.83
CA PRO A 95 -6.61 -17.32 -20.54
C PRO A 95 -8.00 -17.97 -20.41
N GLY A 96 -8.73 -17.64 -19.34
CA GLY A 96 -10.06 -18.18 -19.05
C GLY A 96 -10.07 -19.52 -18.31
N VAL A 97 -8.92 -20.13 -18.05
CA VAL A 97 -8.80 -21.31 -17.18
C VAL A 97 -8.79 -20.87 -15.71
N THR A 98 -9.61 -21.54 -14.91
CA THR A 98 -9.77 -21.30 -13.47
C THR A 98 -9.21 -22.43 -12.63
N ILE A 99 -8.64 -22.10 -11.48
CA ILE A 99 -8.20 -23.05 -10.45
C ILE A 99 -9.05 -22.80 -9.20
N ASN A 100 -10.02 -23.67 -8.96
CA ASN A 100 -10.87 -23.61 -7.77
C ASN A 100 -10.31 -24.50 -6.68
N LEU A 101 -9.81 -23.89 -5.60
CA LEU A 101 -9.26 -24.61 -4.47
C LEU A 101 -10.33 -25.32 -3.62
N ASN A 102 -11.61 -24.99 -3.81
CA ASN A 102 -12.70 -25.34 -2.90
C ASN A 102 -12.44 -24.87 -1.46
N LYS A 103 -11.72 -25.69 -0.69
CA LYS A 103 -11.27 -25.45 0.69
C LYS A 103 -9.86 -26.01 0.95
N TYR A 104 -9.17 -26.44 -0.11
CA TYR A 104 -7.91 -27.14 -0.07
C TYR A 104 -6.75 -26.19 -0.37
N TYR A 105 -5.54 -26.73 -0.41
CA TYR A 105 -4.31 -25.96 -0.56
C TYR A 105 -3.20 -26.80 -1.18
N ILE A 106 -2.16 -26.11 -1.65
CA ILE A 106 -0.86 -26.70 -2.00
C ILE A 106 0.09 -26.48 -0.83
N SER A 107 0.77 -27.53 -0.38
CA SER A 107 1.77 -27.47 0.68
C SER A 107 3.06 -28.14 0.23
N ALA A 108 4.14 -27.37 0.32
CA ALA A 108 5.46 -27.80 -0.09
C ALA A 108 6.31 -28.28 1.09
N ALA A 109 7.32 -29.08 0.77
CA ALA A 109 8.37 -29.46 1.69
C ALA A 109 9.12 -28.22 2.17
N ILE A 110 9.48 -28.18 3.46
CA ILE A 110 10.20 -27.06 4.05
C ILE A 110 11.69 -27.37 4.21
N SER A 111 12.55 -26.38 4.01
CA SER A 111 14.00 -26.52 4.23
C SER A 111 14.64 -25.23 4.75
N SER A 112 15.47 -25.33 5.77
CA SER A 112 16.32 -24.21 6.22
C SER A 112 17.64 -24.11 5.46
N LYS A 113 17.93 -25.04 4.54
CA LYS A 113 19.22 -25.16 3.85
C LYS A 113 19.12 -24.95 2.33
N ASN A 114 17.97 -25.26 1.76
CA ASN A 114 17.72 -25.17 0.33
C ASN A 114 16.62 -24.14 0.10
N SER A 115 16.69 -23.45 -1.03
CA SER A 115 15.68 -22.53 -1.51
C SER A 115 15.06 -23.02 -2.82
N ALA A 116 13.80 -22.68 -3.05
CA ALA A 116 13.11 -22.88 -4.32
C ALA A 116 12.08 -21.77 -4.57
N THR A 117 11.67 -21.62 -5.82
CA THR A 117 10.67 -20.64 -6.23
C THR A 117 9.47 -21.30 -6.87
N PHE A 118 8.26 -20.96 -6.41
CA PHE A 118 7.03 -21.24 -7.14
C PHE A 118 6.62 -19.98 -7.91
N THR A 119 6.62 -20.06 -9.24
CA THR A 119 6.06 -19.02 -10.11
C THR A 119 4.67 -19.42 -10.58
N LEU A 120 3.69 -18.53 -10.40
CA LEU A 120 2.34 -18.66 -10.95
C LEU A 120 2.09 -17.56 -11.96
N THR A 121 1.66 -17.91 -13.18
CA THR A 121 1.38 -16.94 -14.24
C THR A 121 -0.01 -17.09 -14.86
N GLY A 122 -0.72 -15.98 -15.05
CA GLY A 122 -1.95 -15.94 -15.85
C GLY A 122 -3.11 -16.74 -15.27
N ALA A 123 -3.12 -16.99 -13.96
CA ALA A 123 -4.11 -17.84 -13.32
C ALA A 123 -5.24 -17.04 -12.67
N ASP A 124 -6.47 -17.50 -12.86
CA ASP A 124 -7.63 -17.10 -12.05
C ASP A 124 -7.85 -18.17 -10.96
N VAL A 125 -7.51 -17.82 -9.73
CA VAL A 125 -7.57 -18.72 -8.58
C VAL A 125 -8.71 -18.29 -7.68
N SER A 126 -9.66 -19.20 -7.44
CA SER A 126 -10.82 -18.94 -6.58
C SER A 126 -10.94 -19.97 -5.45
N VAL A 127 -11.59 -19.57 -4.35
CA VAL A 127 -11.89 -20.43 -3.19
C VAL A 127 -13.38 -20.37 -2.91
N THR A 128 -14.08 -21.48 -3.21
CA THR A 128 -15.54 -21.57 -2.99
C THR A 128 -15.93 -21.40 -1.52
N LYS A 129 -15.13 -21.93 -0.59
CA LYS A 129 -15.28 -21.73 0.86
C LYS A 129 -14.13 -20.87 1.36
N ARG A 130 -14.29 -19.56 1.17
CA ARG A 130 -13.24 -18.57 1.39
C ARG A 130 -12.61 -18.62 2.79
N SER A 131 -13.26 -19.14 3.83
CA SER A 131 -12.74 -19.15 5.20
C SER A 131 -11.74 -20.28 5.56
N LEU A 132 -11.18 -21.02 4.58
CA LEU A 132 -10.33 -22.20 4.86
C LEU A 132 -9.15 -22.40 3.88
N GLY A 133 -9.02 -21.58 2.84
CA GLY A 133 -8.15 -21.84 1.70
C GLY A 133 -6.92 -20.92 1.64
N THR A 134 -5.74 -21.48 1.90
CA THR A 134 -4.48 -20.88 1.45
C THR A 134 -4.08 -21.45 0.09
N PHE A 135 -3.76 -20.65 -0.93
CA PHE A 135 -3.31 -21.22 -2.21
C PHE A 135 -2.01 -22.02 -2.05
N PHE A 136 -0.96 -21.38 -1.54
CA PHE A 136 0.36 -22.03 -1.40
C PHE A 136 0.98 -21.85 -0.01
N LYS A 137 1.38 -22.98 0.60
CA LYS A 137 2.08 -23.04 1.89
C LYS A 137 3.52 -23.53 1.68
N GLY A 138 4.43 -22.58 1.55
CA GLY A 138 5.88 -22.78 1.37
C GLY A 138 6.73 -22.24 2.53
N CYS A 139 6.18 -22.20 3.75
CA CYS A 139 6.65 -21.42 4.90
C CYS A 139 8.18 -21.18 5.03
N LEU A 140 9.01 -22.22 4.85
CA LEU A 140 10.47 -22.12 4.97
C LEU A 140 11.19 -22.68 3.74
N GLY A 141 12.01 -21.86 3.11
CA GLY A 141 12.81 -22.22 1.93
C GLY A 141 12.12 -21.96 0.59
N TRP A 142 10.93 -21.36 0.58
CA TRP A 142 10.25 -20.99 -0.66
C TRP A 142 10.09 -19.51 -0.83
N ASP A 143 10.37 -19.05 -2.04
CA ASP A 143 9.88 -17.80 -2.59
C ASP A 143 8.69 -18.07 -3.51
N PHE A 144 7.90 -17.03 -3.77
CA PHE A 144 6.75 -17.11 -4.67
C PHE A 144 6.73 -15.90 -5.61
N VAL A 145 6.52 -16.15 -6.90
CA VAL A 145 6.33 -15.12 -7.92
C VAL A 145 4.90 -15.21 -8.45
N SER A 146 4.15 -14.13 -8.33
CA SER A 146 2.81 -13.97 -8.87
C SER A 146 2.87 -13.03 -10.06
N LYS A 147 2.52 -13.52 -11.24
CA LYS A 147 2.50 -12.75 -12.48
C LYS A 147 1.14 -12.83 -13.15
N ASP A 148 0.51 -11.69 -13.44
CA ASP A 148 -0.75 -11.65 -14.21
C ASP A 148 -1.89 -12.50 -13.61
N ASN A 149 -1.99 -12.55 -12.28
CA ASN A 149 -2.95 -13.43 -11.59
C ASN A 149 -4.14 -12.67 -11.00
N VAL A 150 -5.29 -13.35 -10.97
CA VAL A 150 -6.45 -12.96 -10.17
C VAL A 150 -6.58 -13.96 -9.03
N PHE A 151 -6.72 -13.47 -7.80
CA PHE A 151 -6.94 -14.32 -6.63
C PHE A 151 -8.14 -13.87 -5.82
N ASN A 152 -9.08 -14.80 -5.60
CA ASN A 152 -10.24 -14.62 -4.73
C ASN A 152 -10.30 -15.76 -3.69
N GLY A 153 -9.90 -15.49 -2.45
CA GLY A 153 -9.82 -16.54 -1.43
C GLY A 153 -9.52 -16.06 -0.02
N GLU A 154 -9.07 -16.98 0.86
CA GLU A 154 -8.68 -16.64 2.24
C GLU A 154 -7.32 -15.97 2.28
N THR A 155 -6.31 -16.74 1.88
CA THR A 155 -4.91 -16.39 1.96
C THR A 155 -4.24 -16.80 0.67
N PHE A 156 -3.48 -15.92 0.05
CA PHE A 156 -2.79 -16.30 -1.18
C PHE A 156 -1.57 -17.17 -0.85
N VAL A 157 -0.59 -16.66 -0.09
CA VAL A 157 0.63 -17.44 0.22
C VAL A 157 1.07 -17.37 1.68
N GLN A 158 1.74 -18.45 2.11
CA GLN A 158 2.47 -18.50 3.38
C GLN A 158 3.93 -18.89 3.14
N LEU A 159 4.83 -17.92 3.30
CA LEU A 159 6.25 -17.96 3.01
C LEU A 159 7.05 -17.38 4.20
N ASP A 160 6.79 -17.79 5.45
CA ASP A 160 7.39 -17.23 6.68
C ASP A 160 8.82 -16.63 6.58
N LYS A 161 9.74 -17.21 5.80
CA LYS A 161 11.08 -16.65 5.56
C LYS A 161 11.39 -16.22 4.12
N GLY A 162 10.47 -16.43 3.20
CA GLY A 162 10.62 -16.16 1.77
C GLY A 162 10.15 -14.78 1.34
N THR A 163 10.28 -14.57 0.05
CA THR A 163 9.91 -13.37 -0.68
C THR A 163 8.70 -13.65 -1.54
N LEU A 164 7.69 -12.78 -1.45
CA LEU A 164 6.59 -12.72 -2.41
C LEU A 164 6.89 -11.62 -3.42
N THR A 165 7.01 -11.99 -4.69
CA THR A 165 7.24 -11.04 -5.79
C THR A 165 6.00 -10.94 -6.66
N PHE A 166 5.57 -9.72 -6.97
CA PHE A 166 4.51 -9.43 -7.93
C PHE A 166 5.12 -8.89 -9.22
N GLU A 167 4.81 -9.54 -10.34
CA GLU A 167 5.14 -9.11 -11.70
C GLU A 167 3.85 -8.91 -12.50
N GLY A 168 3.89 -8.10 -13.57
CA GLY A 168 2.69 -7.85 -14.39
C GLY A 168 1.52 -7.29 -13.58
N GLU A 169 0.28 -7.61 -13.97
CA GLU A 169 -0.93 -7.13 -13.30
C GLU A 169 -1.57 -8.19 -12.39
N ASN A 170 -1.58 -7.97 -11.07
CA ASN A 170 -2.23 -8.87 -10.12
C ASN A 170 -3.42 -8.19 -9.44
N THR A 171 -4.53 -8.93 -9.30
CA THR A 171 -5.73 -8.46 -8.60
C THR A 171 -6.10 -9.41 -7.48
N PHE A 172 -6.34 -8.85 -6.29
CA PHE A 172 -6.62 -9.63 -5.08
C PHE A 172 -7.97 -9.27 -4.46
N ASP A 173 -8.70 -10.30 -4.05
CA ASP A 173 -9.79 -10.24 -3.10
C ASP A 173 -9.50 -11.30 -2.01
N THR A 174 -8.94 -10.87 -0.87
CA THR A 174 -8.59 -11.79 0.24
C THR A 174 -9.44 -11.56 1.48
N GLU A 175 -9.93 -12.66 2.05
CA GLU A 175 -10.59 -12.63 3.37
C GLU A 175 -9.59 -12.29 4.47
N ASP A 176 -8.40 -12.90 4.46
CA ASP A 176 -7.43 -12.72 5.53
C ASP A 176 -6.16 -12.01 5.03
N GLU A 177 -5.28 -12.69 4.32
CA GLU A 177 -3.91 -12.22 4.09
C GLU A 177 -3.52 -12.41 2.62
N ILE A 178 -2.83 -11.44 2.02
CA ILE A 178 -2.17 -11.69 0.74
C ILE A 178 -0.95 -12.59 0.98
N GLY A 179 -0.14 -12.28 2.00
CA GLY A 179 1.08 -13.04 2.23
C GLY A 179 1.58 -13.04 3.66
N TRP A 180 2.04 -14.21 4.12
CA TRP A 180 3.02 -14.29 5.20
C TRP A 180 4.40 -14.33 4.57
N VAL A 181 5.26 -13.39 4.91
CA VAL A 181 6.52 -13.19 4.19
C VAL A 181 7.65 -12.79 5.12
N ASN A 182 8.88 -12.90 4.63
CA ASN A 182 9.96 -12.03 5.08
C ASN A 182 10.01 -10.75 4.25
N ASN A 183 9.90 -10.86 2.92
CA ASN A 183 9.92 -9.71 2.02
C ASN A 183 8.73 -9.72 1.05
N VAL A 184 8.31 -8.54 0.63
CA VAL A 184 7.40 -8.37 -0.50
C VAL A 184 8.04 -7.42 -1.51
N VAL A 185 8.04 -7.82 -2.78
CA VAL A 185 8.60 -7.05 -3.89
C VAL A 185 7.52 -6.84 -4.94
N PHE A 186 7.23 -5.59 -5.25
CA PHE A 186 6.42 -5.20 -6.40
C PHE A 186 7.41 -4.85 -7.51
N ALA A 187 7.54 -5.73 -8.51
CA ALA A 187 8.54 -5.61 -9.56
C ALA A 187 8.31 -4.38 -10.44
N GLU A 188 9.31 -4.02 -11.25
CA GLU A 188 9.23 -2.85 -12.12
C GLU A 188 7.99 -2.89 -13.01
N ASN A 189 7.27 -1.77 -13.08
CA ASN A 189 6.03 -1.61 -13.83
C ASN A 189 4.92 -2.64 -13.48
N SER A 190 5.06 -3.38 -12.39
CA SER A 190 4.00 -4.26 -11.90
C SER A 190 2.83 -3.43 -11.36
N LYS A 191 1.65 -4.05 -11.33
CA LYS A 191 0.46 -3.45 -10.77
C LYS A 191 -0.20 -4.44 -9.84
N VAL A 192 -0.48 -4.01 -8.62
CA VAL A 192 -1.22 -4.80 -7.62
C VAL A 192 -2.40 -4.00 -7.16
N THR A 193 -3.61 -4.53 -7.36
CA THR A 193 -4.85 -3.88 -6.95
C THR A 193 -5.78 -4.82 -6.19
N GLY A 194 -6.73 -4.24 -5.46
CA GLY A 194 -7.88 -4.96 -4.92
C GLY A 194 -8.11 -4.76 -3.44
N VAL A 195 -8.79 -5.73 -2.82
CA VAL A 195 -9.23 -5.69 -1.43
C VAL A 195 -8.55 -6.81 -0.64
N ALA A 196 -7.97 -6.47 0.50
CA ALA A 196 -7.35 -7.45 1.39
C ALA A 196 -7.93 -7.41 2.80
N SER A 197 -7.80 -8.52 3.52
CA SER A 197 -8.20 -8.67 4.92
C SER A 197 -9.65 -8.24 5.15
N ASN A 198 -10.56 -8.69 4.28
CA ASN A 198 -11.98 -8.35 4.32
C ASN A 198 -12.86 -9.22 5.22
N SER A 199 -12.24 -10.11 6.00
CA SER A 199 -12.90 -10.89 7.03
C SER A 199 -12.99 -10.19 8.38
N VAL A 200 -13.78 -10.77 9.27
CA VAL A 200 -13.85 -10.39 10.69
C VAL A 200 -12.69 -10.97 11.52
N HIS A 201 -11.80 -11.79 10.94
CA HIS A 201 -10.70 -12.43 11.66
C HIS A 201 -9.59 -11.47 12.05
N ASP A 202 -9.66 -10.24 11.55
CA ASP A 202 -8.75 -9.16 11.80
C ASP A 202 -7.29 -9.58 11.54
N ARG A 203 -6.86 -9.53 10.28
CA ARG A 203 -5.50 -9.89 9.85
C ARG A 203 -4.82 -8.74 9.10
N ALA A 204 -3.49 -8.80 9.02
CA ALA A 204 -2.72 -7.88 8.18
C ALA A 204 -2.82 -8.32 6.71
N ALA A 205 -2.74 -7.41 5.73
CA ALA A 205 -2.64 -7.82 4.34
C ALA A 205 -1.31 -8.56 4.08
N PHE A 206 -0.23 -8.03 4.67
CA PHE A 206 1.11 -8.62 4.65
C PHE A 206 1.63 -8.82 6.07
N LYS A 207 1.93 -10.07 6.42
CA LYS A 207 2.45 -10.46 7.73
C LYS A 207 3.92 -10.82 7.64
N PHE A 208 4.76 -9.92 8.14
CA PHE A 208 6.21 -10.06 8.20
C PHE A 208 6.59 -10.93 9.40
N LYS A 209 7.15 -12.11 9.14
CA LYS A 209 7.33 -13.18 10.14
C LYS A 209 8.73 -13.25 10.74
N VAL A 210 9.71 -12.62 10.10
CA VAL A 210 11.11 -12.56 10.55
C VAL A 210 11.55 -11.11 10.65
N ALA A 211 12.47 -10.84 11.59
CA ALA A 211 13.12 -9.54 11.71
C ALA A 211 13.72 -9.07 10.37
N ASP A 212 13.77 -7.76 10.21
CA ASP A 212 14.36 -7.08 9.05
C ASP A 212 13.59 -7.24 7.73
N GLY A 213 12.29 -7.55 7.82
CA GLY A 213 11.43 -7.73 6.66
C GLY A 213 11.15 -6.43 5.90
N GLN A 214 11.06 -6.52 4.57
CA GLN A 214 11.03 -5.34 3.69
C GLN A 214 9.86 -5.37 2.70
N ALA A 215 9.24 -4.21 2.49
CA ALA A 215 8.37 -3.96 1.34
C ALA A 215 9.11 -3.09 0.32
N ILE A 216 9.30 -3.60 -0.89
CA ILE A 216 10.06 -2.93 -1.96
C ILE A 216 9.12 -2.73 -3.15
N VAL A 217 8.84 -1.47 -3.48
CA VAL A 217 8.02 -1.07 -4.62
C VAL A 217 8.97 -0.50 -5.67
N LYS A 218 9.28 -1.29 -6.70
CA LYS A 218 10.29 -0.94 -7.71
C LYS A 218 9.81 0.13 -8.68
N ASN A 219 10.74 0.69 -9.45
CA ASN A 219 10.47 1.77 -10.38
C ASN A 219 9.23 1.51 -11.27
N GLY A 220 8.34 2.50 -11.31
CA GLY A 220 7.09 2.44 -12.09
C GLY A 220 6.02 1.49 -11.57
N ALA A 221 6.28 0.71 -10.51
CA ALA A 221 5.27 -0.19 -9.94
C ALA A 221 4.12 0.57 -9.28
N VAL A 222 2.92 0.01 -9.33
CA VAL A 222 1.70 0.60 -8.76
C VAL A 222 1.05 -0.38 -7.79
N VAL A 223 0.91 0.03 -6.54
CA VAL A 223 0.16 -0.69 -5.50
C VAL A 223 -1.03 0.18 -5.09
N ASP A 224 -2.24 -0.35 -5.23
CA ASP A 224 -3.48 0.32 -4.86
C ASP A 224 -4.41 -0.67 -4.13
N LEU A 225 -4.36 -0.65 -2.80
CA LEU A 225 -5.06 -1.62 -1.96
C LEU A 225 -6.03 -0.95 -1.00
N GLU A 226 -7.22 -1.53 -0.90
CA GLU A 226 -8.13 -1.31 0.20
C GLU A 226 -8.00 -2.45 1.22
N VAL A 227 -7.85 -2.11 2.51
CA VAL A 227 -7.70 -3.09 3.58
C VAL A 227 -8.75 -2.88 4.67
N LYS A 228 -9.62 -3.85 4.86
CA LYS A 228 -10.81 -3.70 5.73
C LYS A 228 -10.57 -4.08 7.19
N ASN A 229 -9.41 -4.64 7.51
CA ASN A 229 -9.06 -4.97 8.89
C ASN A 229 -8.92 -3.71 9.76
N LYS A 230 -9.42 -3.79 11.00
CA LYS A 230 -9.42 -2.67 11.96
C LYS A 230 -8.30 -2.70 12.99
N LEU A 231 -7.76 -3.89 13.27
CA LEU A 231 -6.89 -4.11 14.43
C LEU A 231 -5.39 -4.12 14.11
N HIS A 232 -5.01 -4.63 12.94
CA HIS A 232 -3.63 -4.86 12.54
C HIS A 232 -3.23 -3.91 11.40
N PRO A 233 -1.94 -3.56 11.33
CA PRO A 233 -1.42 -2.81 10.20
C PRO A 233 -1.46 -3.63 8.90
N VAL A 234 -1.69 -2.96 7.78
CA VAL A 234 -1.53 -3.54 6.42
C VAL A 234 -0.16 -4.19 6.27
N PHE A 235 0.90 -3.46 6.61
CA PHE A 235 2.24 -3.99 6.76
C PHE A 235 2.51 -4.30 8.24
N GLY A 236 2.32 -5.55 8.64
CA GLY A 236 2.34 -5.97 10.04
C GLY A 236 3.40 -6.99 10.41
N GLY A 237 3.72 -7.05 11.71
CA GLY A 237 4.73 -7.97 12.23
C GLY A 237 6.12 -7.34 12.28
N TYR A 238 7.10 -8.00 11.68
CA TYR A 238 8.52 -7.66 11.79
C TYR A 238 9.08 -6.84 10.60
N ILE A 239 8.27 -5.94 10.03
CA ILE A 239 8.73 -5.04 8.97
C ILE A 239 9.67 -3.94 9.52
N ASN A 240 10.79 -3.71 8.84
CA ASN A 240 11.74 -2.62 9.14
C ASN A 240 11.87 -1.59 8.02
N LYS A 241 11.56 -1.96 6.77
CA LYS A 241 11.80 -1.09 5.61
C LYS A 241 10.63 -1.07 4.65
N ILE A 242 10.24 0.13 4.23
CA ILE A 242 9.38 0.37 3.09
C ILE A 242 10.17 1.21 2.10
N MET A 243 10.52 0.64 0.95
CA MET A 243 11.26 1.31 -0.11
C MET A 243 10.36 1.48 -1.32
N VAL A 244 10.16 2.73 -1.74
CA VAL A 244 9.38 3.07 -2.93
C VAL A 244 10.32 3.79 -3.87
N GLU A 245 10.74 3.11 -4.93
CA GLU A 245 11.70 3.62 -5.90
C GLU A 245 11.10 4.73 -6.76
N ASP A 246 11.93 5.27 -7.65
CA ASP A 246 11.57 6.37 -8.54
C ASP A 246 10.29 6.04 -9.34
N ASN A 247 9.43 7.04 -9.53
CA ASN A 247 8.18 6.93 -10.30
C ASN A 247 7.19 5.84 -9.84
N ALA A 248 7.45 5.14 -8.74
CA ALA A 248 6.59 4.10 -8.21
C ALA A 248 5.50 4.69 -7.30
N SER A 249 4.42 3.95 -7.08
CA SER A 249 3.28 4.40 -6.28
C SER A 249 2.80 3.30 -5.33
N VAL A 250 2.66 3.63 -4.05
CA VAL A 250 1.95 2.83 -3.06
C VAL A 250 0.83 3.66 -2.45
N LYS A 251 -0.41 3.22 -2.65
CA LYS A 251 -1.63 3.82 -2.12
C LYS A 251 -2.38 2.78 -1.34
N ILE A 252 -2.61 3.07 -0.07
CA ILE A 252 -3.26 2.15 0.86
C ILE A 252 -4.36 2.90 1.58
N VAL A 253 -5.58 2.39 1.49
CA VAL A 253 -6.73 2.84 2.28
C VAL A 253 -7.10 1.72 3.25
N ALA A 254 -6.95 1.97 4.55
CA ALA A 254 -7.17 0.97 5.58
C ALA A 254 -8.23 1.39 6.62
N GLU A 255 -9.01 0.43 7.13
CA GLU A 255 -9.87 0.66 8.30
C GLU A 255 -9.07 0.67 9.63
N GLY A 256 -7.89 0.06 9.62
CA GLY A 256 -6.92 -0.01 10.70
C GLY A 256 -5.66 0.80 10.40
N PRO A 257 -4.55 0.57 11.14
CA PRO A 257 -3.25 1.14 10.82
C PRO A 257 -2.78 0.75 9.41
N VAL A 258 -1.94 1.58 8.78
CA VAL A 258 -1.30 1.20 7.52
C VAL A 258 0.04 0.51 7.80
N ALA A 259 0.90 1.15 8.61
CA ALA A 259 2.22 0.62 8.92
C ALA A 259 2.54 0.76 10.41
N THR A 260 2.97 -0.34 11.03
CA THR A 260 3.60 -0.33 12.35
C THR A 260 4.95 -1.01 12.23
N MET A 261 6.00 -0.20 12.11
CA MET A 261 7.37 -0.70 11.97
C MET A 261 7.79 -1.37 13.28
N THR A 262 8.69 -2.35 13.21
CA THR A 262 9.02 -3.17 14.40
C THR A 262 10.00 -2.49 15.36
N LYS A 263 9.84 -2.75 16.66
CA LYS A 263 10.73 -2.27 17.73
C LYS A 263 11.95 -3.20 17.96
N SER A 264 11.84 -4.46 17.54
CA SER A 264 12.71 -5.57 18.00
C SER A 264 14.00 -5.76 17.19
N LEU A 265 14.42 -4.76 16.42
CA LEU A 265 15.60 -4.86 15.55
C LEU A 265 16.89 -4.78 16.37
N LYS A 266 17.82 -5.74 16.19
CA LYS A 266 19.19 -5.59 16.66
C LYS A 266 19.93 -4.64 15.72
N GLY A 267 20.28 -3.44 16.19
CA GLY A 267 21.13 -2.50 15.44
C GLY A 267 20.45 -1.65 14.35
N GLU A 268 19.44 -2.14 13.62
CA GLU A 268 18.89 -1.42 12.46
C GLU A 268 17.70 -0.49 12.78
N VAL A 269 17.65 0.71 12.20
CA VAL A 269 16.52 1.65 12.37
C VAL A 269 15.40 1.35 11.38
N ALA A 270 14.16 1.77 11.67
CA ALA A 270 13.08 1.63 10.70
C ALA A 270 13.20 2.71 9.62
N GLU A 271 12.96 2.33 8.36
CA GLU A 271 13.14 3.23 7.20
C GLU A 271 11.90 3.23 6.30
N ILE A 272 11.50 4.43 5.88
CA ILE A 272 10.56 4.63 4.77
C ILE A 272 11.26 5.55 3.76
N ASN A 273 11.55 5.03 2.57
CA ASN A 273 12.29 5.75 1.54
C ASN A 273 11.38 5.94 0.32
N ALA A 274 11.24 7.18 -0.14
CA ALA A 274 10.53 7.52 -1.36
C ALA A 274 11.50 8.16 -2.37
N GLY A 275 11.68 7.49 -3.50
CA GLY A 275 12.50 7.93 -4.62
C GLY A 275 11.93 9.14 -5.34
N SER A 276 12.60 9.55 -6.40
CA SER A 276 12.20 10.70 -7.20
C SER A 276 10.82 10.47 -7.81
N LYS A 277 9.90 11.43 -7.62
CA LYS A 277 8.50 11.35 -8.10
C LYS A 277 7.70 10.14 -7.57
N ALA A 278 8.21 9.42 -6.58
CA ALA A 278 7.48 8.34 -5.93
C ALA A 278 6.22 8.87 -5.22
N VAL A 279 5.20 8.03 -5.08
CA VAL A 279 3.98 8.33 -4.33
C VAL A 279 3.84 7.34 -3.18
N VAL A 280 3.77 7.86 -1.97
CA VAL A 280 3.39 7.11 -0.77
C VAL A 280 2.14 7.76 -0.20
N ASP A 281 1.01 7.07 -0.27
CA ASP A 281 -0.28 7.57 0.22
C ASP A 281 -0.89 6.56 1.19
N PHE A 282 -0.77 6.86 2.48
CA PHE A 282 -1.26 6.02 3.57
C PHE A 282 -2.47 6.69 4.21
N GLN A 283 -3.63 6.06 4.08
CA GLN A 283 -4.89 6.57 4.64
C GLN A 283 -5.48 5.55 5.60
N SER A 284 -5.87 6.01 6.79
CA SER A 284 -6.55 5.20 7.79
C SER A 284 -7.84 5.86 8.24
N THR A 285 -8.92 5.10 8.31
CA THR A 285 -10.18 5.54 8.94
C THR A 285 -10.24 5.17 10.44
N SER A 286 -9.17 4.59 11.00
CA SER A 286 -9.15 4.16 12.40
C SER A 286 -9.27 5.35 13.36
N ALA A 287 -10.31 5.33 14.17
CA ALA A 287 -10.52 6.34 15.21
C ALA A 287 -9.62 6.14 16.46
N THR A 288 -8.98 4.98 16.59
CA THR A 288 -8.27 4.58 17.82
C THR A 288 -6.79 4.30 17.61
N LYS A 289 -6.34 3.99 16.38
CA LYS A 289 -4.94 3.66 16.11
C LYS A 289 -4.32 4.57 15.05
N GLN A 290 -3.03 4.85 15.23
CA GLN A 290 -2.24 5.67 14.32
C GLN A 290 -2.20 5.03 12.93
N THR A 291 -2.21 5.85 11.88
CA THR A 291 -1.94 5.41 10.50
C THR A 291 -0.52 4.88 10.38
N LEU A 292 0.44 5.58 10.99
CA LEU A 292 1.88 5.25 10.95
C LEU A 292 2.48 5.22 12.36
N THR A 293 3.20 4.13 12.66
CA THR A 293 3.95 3.97 13.91
C THR A 293 5.42 3.63 13.65
N LEU A 294 6.32 4.44 14.21
CA LEU A 294 7.78 4.32 14.14
C LEU A 294 8.35 4.16 15.57
N PRO A 295 8.31 2.96 16.17
CA PRO A 295 8.53 2.78 17.61
C PRO A 295 10.01 2.65 18.01
N LYS A 296 10.93 2.64 17.03
CA LYS A 296 12.38 2.54 17.27
C LYS A 296 13.04 3.90 17.11
N GLY A 297 13.92 4.27 18.06
CA GLY A 297 14.63 5.54 17.96
C GLY A 297 15.59 5.56 16.77
N GLY A 298 15.80 6.74 16.18
CA GLY A 298 16.61 6.92 14.97
C GLY A 298 15.92 6.51 13.67
N SER A 299 14.61 6.19 13.69
CA SER A 299 13.84 5.85 12.48
C SER A 299 13.87 6.99 11.46
N GLN A 300 13.84 6.66 10.17
CA GLN A 300 14.00 7.63 9.09
C GLN A 300 12.86 7.54 8.08
N VAL A 301 12.37 8.71 7.66
CA VAL A 301 11.50 8.88 6.51
C VAL A 301 12.23 9.78 5.53
N ASN A 302 12.71 9.25 4.41
CA ASN A 302 13.54 9.96 3.44
C ASN A 302 12.75 10.19 2.16
N LEU A 303 12.52 11.45 1.80
CA LEU A 303 11.71 11.83 0.65
C LEU A 303 12.57 12.58 -0.37
N SER A 304 12.70 11.99 -1.55
CA SER A 304 13.49 12.56 -2.64
C SER A 304 12.71 13.62 -3.44
N ARG A 305 13.42 14.23 -4.39
CA ARG A 305 12.87 15.27 -5.27
C ARG A 305 11.61 14.81 -5.98
N GLY A 306 10.56 15.63 -5.88
CA GLY A 306 9.27 15.39 -6.54
C GLY A 306 8.42 14.29 -5.90
N ALA A 307 8.89 13.62 -4.84
CA ALA A 307 8.10 12.63 -4.12
C ALA A 307 6.81 13.24 -3.55
N THR A 308 5.76 12.42 -3.44
CA THR A 308 4.53 12.74 -2.71
C THR A 308 4.42 11.80 -1.52
N PHE A 309 4.23 12.35 -0.32
CA PHE A 309 4.08 11.56 0.90
C PHE A 309 2.87 12.06 1.70
N ASN A 310 1.83 11.24 1.76
CA ASN A 310 0.60 11.54 2.47
C ASN A 310 0.41 10.52 3.60
N VAL A 311 0.18 11.02 4.81
CA VAL A 311 -0.26 10.20 5.95
C VAL A 311 -1.52 10.83 6.52
N VAL A 312 -2.64 10.18 6.27
CA VAL A 312 -3.97 10.65 6.67
C VAL A 312 -4.57 9.65 7.67
N GLY A 313 -5.15 10.15 8.75
CA GLY A 313 -5.76 9.33 9.80
C GLY A 313 -6.99 9.96 10.43
N ALA A 314 -7.67 9.22 11.31
CA ALA A 314 -8.81 9.71 12.11
C ALA A 314 -8.62 9.53 13.63
N ALA A 315 -7.40 9.13 14.05
CA ALA A 315 -7.16 8.66 15.39
C ALA A 315 -7.21 9.79 16.43
N LYS A 316 -7.98 9.57 17.51
CA LYS A 316 -8.14 10.52 18.62
C LYS A 316 -6.82 10.93 19.30
N THR A 317 -5.82 10.04 19.25
CA THR A 317 -4.53 10.24 19.92
C THR A 317 -3.44 10.79 19.01
N GLY A 318 -3.68 10.88 17.71
CA GLY A 318 -2.69 11.30 16.71
C GLY A 318 -2.54 10.32 15.55
N VAL A 319 -2.12 10.84 14.39
CA VAL A 319 -1.96 10.10 13.13
C VAL A 319 -0.62 9.37 13.08
N ILE A 320 0.43 9.99 13.64
CA ILE A 320 1.79 9.45 13.67
C ILE A 320 2.26 9.25 15.11
N SER A 321 2.75 8.05 15.44
CA SER A 321 3.52 7.78 16.66
C SER A 321 4.99 7.54 16.31
N SER A 322 5.91 8.18 17.02
CA SER A 322 7.34 8.16 16.70
C SER A 322 8.21 8.11 17.96
N ALA A 323 9.28 7.33 17.93
CA ALA A 323 10.26 7.28 19.00
C ALA A 323 11.30 8.40 18.89
N ALA A 324 12.20 8.48 19.87
CA ALA A 324 13.18 9.55 19.97
C ALA A 324 14.13 9.56 18.75
N ASP A 325 14.53 10.76 18.32
CA ASP A 325 15.46 10.97 17.21
C ASP A 325 14.95 10.39 15.87
N THR A 326 13.63 10.26 15.72
CA THR A 326 13.01 9.99 14.42
C THR A 326 13.20 11.20 13.50
N ALA A 327 13.58 10.97 12.24
CA ALA A 327 13.81 12.03 11.25
C ALA A 327 12.91 11.87 10.02
N PHE A 328 12.30 12.96 9.59
CA PHE A 328 11.68 13.13 8.28
C PHE A 328 12.58 14.06 7.47
N ASN A 329 13.27 13.52 6.48
CA ASN A 329 14.23 14.23 5.64
C ASN A 329 13.59 14.49 4.27
N ILE A 330 13.34 15.76 3.96
CA ILE A 330 12.54 16.18 2.82
C ILE A 330 13.40 16.99 1.84
N ASP A 331 13.82 16.38 0.73
CA ASP A 331 14.48 17.05 -0.40
C ASP A 331 13.50 17.32 -1.54
N ARG A 332 13.09 18.58 -1.73
CA ARG A 332 12.31 19.06 -2.89
C ARG A 332 11.11 18.18 -3.26
N SER A 333 10.45 17.60 -2.26
CA SER A 333 9.26 16.79 -2.49
C SER A 333 8.15 17.64 -3.10
N LYS A 334 7.33 17.03 -3.97
CA LYS A 334 6.20 17.70 -4.62
C LYS A 334 5.16 18.10 -3.57
N SER A 335 4.84 17.18 -2.66
CA SER A 335 3.88 17.38 -1.59
C SER A 335 4.18 16.47 -0.40
N VAL A 336 4.04 16.99 0.81
CA VAL A 336 4.03 16.20 2.05
C VAL A 336 2.80 16.60 2.86
N VAL A 337 1.93 15.64 3.17
CA VAL A 337 0.69 15.87 3.93
C VAL A 337 0.68 14.99 5.16
N ILE A 338 0.43 15.61 6.31
CA ILE A 338 0.07 14.92 7.55
C ILE A 338 -1.28 15.49 7.98
N GLU A 339 -2.30 14.65 8.01
CA GLU A 339 -3.68 15.09 8.23
C GLU A 339 -4.42 14.19 9.21
N ASN A 340 -5.04 14.80 10.22
CA ASN A 340 -6.01 14.15 11.08
C ASN A 340 -7.42 14.63 10.71
N THR A 341 -8.19 13.75 10.07
CA THR A 341 -9.59 13.99 9.70
C THR A 341 -10.48 14.15 10.93
N ASN A 342 -10.06 13.63 12.09
CA ASN A 342 -10.63 14.04 13.37
C ASN A 342 -10.00 15.37 13.80
N LEU A 343 -10.64 16.47 13.40
CA LEU A 343 -10.08 17.82 13.49
C LEU A 343 -9.68 18.27 14.90
N ALA A 344 -10.27 17.66 15.95
CA ALA A 344 -9.94 17.97 17.34
C ALA A 344 -8.68 17.24 17.84
N ALA A 345 -8.20 16.23 17.12
CA ALA A 345 -7.08 15.39 17.49
C ALA A 345 -5.76 15.91 16.88
N PRO A 346 -4.61 15.66 17.53
CA PRO A 346 -3.33 16.17 17.06
C PRO A 346 -2.83 15.42 15.82
N LEU A 347 -1.83 15.97 15.13
CA LEU A 347 -1.12 15.26 14.06
C LEU A 347 -0.21 14.15 14.59
N PHE A 348 0.55 14.45 15.65
CA PHE A 348 1.49 13.53 16.31
C PHE A 348 0.97 13.11 17.67
N THR A 349 1.29 11.88 18.10
CA THR A 349 0.89 11.41 19.43
C THR A 349 1.58 12.16 20.56
N LYS A 350 0.93 12.24 21.73
CA LYS A 350 1.56 12.77 22.96
C LYS A 350 2.75 11.93 23.46
N THR A 351 2.82 10.68 23.03
CA THR A 351 3.94 9.77 23.29
C THR A 351 5.07 9.90 22.29
N SER A 352 4.88 10.67 21.20
CA SER A 352 5.94 10.90 20.23
C SER A 352 7.11 11.61 20.89
N LEU A 353 8.32 11.12 20.67
CA LEU A 353 9.54 11.70 21.23
C LEU A 353 10.36 12.36 20.12
N LYS A 354 11.01 13.48 20.45
CA LYS A 354 11.92 14.29 19.61
C LYS A 354 12.00 13.82 18.14
N THR A 355 11.01 14.21 17.36
CA THR A 355 10.89 13.92 15.93
C THR A 355 11.29 15.18 15.17
N THR A 356 12.25 15.07 14.27
CA THR A 356 12.72 16.19 13.45
C THR A 356 12.13 16.09 12.06
N VAL A 357 11.52 17.18 11.59
CA VAL A 357 11.10 17.35 10.18
C VAL A 357 12.05 18.35 9.54
N ALA A 358 13.01 17.84 8.77
CA ALA A 358 14.01 18.60 8.07
C ALA A 358 13.58 18.85 6.61
N ILE A 359 13.46 20.12 6.25
CA ILE A 359 13.03 20.59 4.93
C ILE A 359 14.22 21.33 4.31
N GLU A 360 14.83 20.75 3.28
CA GLU A 360 16.11 21.27 2.77
C GLU A 360 15.98 22.50 1.89
N LYS A 361 14.88 22.63 1.14
CA LYS A 361 14.75 23.58 0.03
C LYS A 361 13.51 24.47 0.16
N PRO A 362 13.45 25.57 -0.61
CA PRO A 362 12.31 26.46 -0.58
C PRO A 362 10.99 25.74 -0.80
N SER A 363 10.04 26.00 0.08
CA SER A 363 8.76 25.30 0.12
C SER A 363 7.67 26.25 0.62
N ARG A 364 6.44 25.93 0.26
CA ARG A 364 5.25 26.59 0.82
C ARG A 364 4.62 25.65 1.85
N VAL A 365 4.60 26.09 3.11
CA VAL A 365 3.90 25.40 4.20
C VAL A 365 2.51 25.97 4.32
N ARG A 366 1.49 25.13 4.34
CA ARG A 366 0.11 25.47 4.65
C ARG A 366 -0.35 24.64 5.84
N VAL A 367 -1.02 25.29 6.77
CA VAL A 367 -1.60 24.62 7.94
C VAL A 367 -3.08 24.95 8.05
N TYR A 368 -3.83 23.99 8.57
CA TYR A 368 -5.27 24.09 8.71
C TYR A 368 -5.63 23.98 10.18
N ASP A 369 -6.54 24.83 10.64
CA ASP A 369 -7.01 24.85 12.01
C ASP A 369 -7.83 23.59 12.35
N ARG A 370 -8.32 23.52 13.59
CA ARG A 370 -9.18 22.42 14.06
C ARG A 370 -10.63 22.51 13.58
N GLN A 371 -10.90 23.39 12.62
CA GLN A 371 -12.17 23.51 11.89
C GLN A 371 -11.98 23.12 10.42
N GLY A 372 -10.75 22.78 10.00
CA GLY A 372 -10.41 22.38 8.64
C GLY A 372 -10.23 23.55 7.68
N ALA A 373 -10.21 24.80 8.18
CA ALA A 373 -9.95 25.98 7.36
C ALA A 373 -8.45 26.26 7.29
N VAL A 374 -7.99 26.84 6.17
CA VAL A 374 -6.61 27.29 6.05
C VAL A 374 -6.37 28.41 7.07
N GLN A 375 -5.54 28.13 8.07
CA GLN A 375 -5.24 29.09 9.11
C GLN A 375 -4.17 30.08 8.64
N THR A 376 -3.13 29.57 7.99
CA THR A 376 -2.03 30.40 7.50
C THR A 376 -1.18 29.65 6.46
N THR A 377 -0.33 30.40 5.76
CA THR A 377 0.59 29.89 4.75
C THR A 377 1.92 30.64 4.84
N TRP A 378 3.02 29.90 4.83
CA TRP A 378 4.36 30.46 4.85
C TRP A 378 5.15 30.02 3.63
N ASN A 379 5.98 30.92 3.11
CA ASN A 379 7.06 30.56 2.21
C ASN A 379 8.35 30.50 3.02
N ILE A 380 9.02 29.36 3.00
CA ILE A 380 10.29 29.11 3.71
C ILE A 380 11.39 28.81 2.69
N LYS A 381 12.66 29.08 3.02
CA LYS A 381 13.81 28.73 2.16
C LYS A 381 14.49 27.41 2.58
N GLY A 382 13.90 26.72 3.53
CA GLY A 382 14.44 25.58 4.28
C GLY A 382 14.11 25.76 5.76
N SER A 383 13.92 24.66 6.48
CA SER A 383 13.63 24.70 7.92
C SER A 383 13.83 23.36 8.59
N SER A 384 14.00 23.38 9.92
CA SER A 384 13.90 22.19 10.76
C SER A 384 12.84 22.41 11.83
N ILE A 385 11.89 21.48 11.95
CA ILE A 385 10.83 21.52 12.96
C ILE A 385 11.05 20.34 13.90
N VAL A 386 11.14 20.60 15.21
CA VAL A 386 11.20 19.54 16.21
C VAL A 386 9.84 19.41 16.87
N VAL A 387 9.26 18.21 16.81
CA VAL A 387 8.06 17.81 17.53
C VAL A 387 8.45 16.94 18.72
N ASN A 388 7.97 17.29 19.91
CA ASN A 388 8.17 16.51 21.12
C ASN A 388 6.86 16.42 21.90
N LYS A 389 6.48 15.21 22.32
CA LYS A 389 5.21 14.90 23.00
C LYS A 389 4.00 15.46 22.26
N GLY A 390 4.01 15.36 20.93
CA GLY A 390 2.93 15.82 20.05
C GLY A 390 2.85 17.32 19.81
N ALA A 391 3.78 18.12 20.34
CA ALA A 391 3.80 19.57 20.20
C ALA A 391 5.09 20.07 19.55
N THR A 392 5.04 21.23 18.89
CA THR A 392 6.25 21.91 18.40
C THR A 392 7.13 22.31 19.57
N ALA A 393 8.34 21.76 19.63
CA ALA A 393 9.36 22.11 20.61
C ALA A 393 10.24 23.26 20.12
N SER A 394 10.66 23.22 18.85
CA SER A 394 11.44 24.29 18.23
C SER A 394 11.23 24.32 16.72
N VAL A 395 11.47 25.49 16.14
CA VAL A 395 11.49 25.70 14.69
C VAL A 395 12.75 26.50 14.39
N ASP A 396 13.57 25.96 13.49
CA ASP A 396 14.71 26.65 12.90
C ASP A 396 14.34 27.04 11.47
N SER A 397 14.24 28.34 11.22
CA SER A 397 13.95 28.90 9.91
C SER A 397 14.35 30.36 9.86
N ASN A 398 14.61 30.85 8.65
CA ASN A 398 14.82 32.26 8.36
C ASN A 398 13.51 33.07 8.22
N ASN A 399 12.35 32.41 8.29
CA ASN A 399 11.05 33.10 8.35
C ASN A 399 10.64 33.30 9.82
N ALA A 400 10.76 34.53 10.33
CA ALA A 400 10.49 34.86 11.74
C ALA A 400 9.04 34.58 12.16
N ASP A 401 8.08 34.83 11.27
CA ASP A 401 6.66 34.57 11.54
C ASP A 401 6.40 33.05 11.68
N PHE A 402 7.01 32.24 10.81
CA PHE A 402 6.95 30.78 10.88
C PHE A 402 7.54 30.25 12.20
N VAL A 403 8.68 30.78 12.63
CA VAL A 403 9.34 30.41 13.89
C VAL A 403 8.45 30.73 15.10
N ALA A 404 7.83 31.91 15.11
CA ALA A 404 6.98 32.35 16.20
C ALA A 404 5.67 31.54 16.28
N ASN A 405 5.04 31.31 15.12
CA ASN A 405 3.62 30.92 15.05
C ASN A 405 3.36 29.47 14.65
N LEU A 406 4.34 28.69 14.20
CA LEU A 406 4.11 27.26 13.94
C LEU A 406 3.95 26.49 15.26
N LYS A 407 2.75 25.93 15.47
CA LYS A 407 2.37 25.05 16.59
C LYS A 407 1.67 23.80 16.06
N MET A 408 2.43 22.75 15.75
CA MET A 408 1.93 21.51 15.12
C MET A 408 0.76 20.88 15.88
N GLN A 409 0.71 21.05 17.20
CA GLN A 409 -0.38 20.58 18.03
C GLN A 409 -1.72 21.29 17.78
N ASP A 410 -1.72 22.49 17.21
CA ASP A 410 -2.92 23.31 17.04
C ASP A 410 -3.62 23.08 15.69
N TYR A 411 -3.02 22.27 14.81
CA TYR A 411 -3.49 22.06 13.45
C TYR A 411 -4.10 20.66 13.25
N SER A 412 -5.12 20.60 12.38
CA SER A 412 -5.68 19.32 11.89
C SER A 412 -4.94 18.79 10.67
N LYS A 413 -4.22 19.68 9.96
CA LYS A 413 -3.44 19.34 8.77
C LYS A 413 -2.19 20.20 8.64
N PHE A 414 -1.09 19.55 8.32
CA PHE A 414 0.15 20.15 7.88
C PHE A 414 0.41 19.72 6.44
N GLU A 415 0.63 20.69 5.56
CA GLU A 415 0.86 20.48 4.15
C GLU A 415 2.10 21.26 3.72
N LEU A 416 3.09 20.54 3.19
CA LEU A 416 4.26 21.11 2.54
C LEU A 416 4.10 20.94 1.03
N LEU A 417 4.22 22.02 0.28
CA LEU A 417 4.18 22.01 -1.17
C LEU A 417 5.52 22.51 -1.70
N SER A 418 6.00 21.88 -2.77
CA SER A 418 7.12 22.43 -3.53
C SER A 418 6.82 23.88 -3.90
N ALA A 419 7.77 24.78 -3.65
CA ALA A 419 7.69 26.11 -4.22
C ALA A 419 7.83 25.93 -5.74
N THR A 420 6.73 26.14 -6.48
CA THR A 420 6.76 26.22 -7.94
C THR A 420 7.78 27.29 -8.32
N ASN A 421 8.87 26.89 -8.97
CA ASN A 421 9.66 27.80 -9.79
C ASN A 421 8.99 27.94 -11.14
#